data_AF-A0A256XBL2-F1
#
_entry.id   AF-A0A256XBL2-F1
#
_cell.length_a   1.000
_cell.length_b   1.000
_cell.length_c   1.000
_cell.angle_alpha   90.00
_cell.angle_beta   90.00
_cell.angle_gamma   90.00
#
_symmetry.space_group_name_H-M   'P 1'
#
loop_
_entity.id
_entity.type
_entity.pdbx_description
1 polymer ?
#
loop_
_entity_poly.entity_id
_entity_poly.type
_entity_poly.pdbx_seq_one_letter_code
_entity_poly.pdbx_strand_id
1 'polypeptide(L)'
;MVHKIEIRKNKVHPILAKILCIGNCTIDYILEINHQLWSLGVEFVVLEGNLILNNVKILGKGQNSIVVKCKLINSDDVYVCKIKRYDSPRSDLLREASILRFINDFGIGPK
;
A
#
# COMPACT_ATOMS: atom_id res chain seq x y z
N MET A 1 -19.45 -4.74 -3.34
CA MET A 1 -19.04 -3.53 -4.10
C MET A 1 -17.57 -3.29 -3.82
N VAL A 2 -16.72 -3.43 -4.83
CA VAL A 2 -15.27 -3.20 -4.72
C VAL A 2 -15.02 -1.72 -4.94
N HIS A 3 -14.45 -1.04 -3.95
CA HIS A 3 -14.13 0.38 -4.07
C HIS A 3 -12.70 0.55 -4.59
N LYS A 4 -12.52 1.33 -5.65
CA LYS A 4 -11.20 1.62 -6.25
C LYS A 4 -10.85 3.07 -6.00
N ILE A 5 -9.62 3.32 -5.56
CA ILE A 5 -9.04 4.65 -5.42
C ILE A 5 -8.07 4.86 -6.58
N GLU A 6 -8.30 5.87 -7.39
CA GLU A 6 -7.34 6.33 -8.40
C GLU A 6 -6.19 7.10 -7.73
N ILE A 7 -4.95 6.77 -8.07
CA ILE A 7 -3.76 7.44 -7.55
C ILE A 7 -3.31 8.54 -8.52
N ARG A 8 -3.14 9.75 -8.00
CA ARG A 8 -2.74 10.93 -8.80
C ARG A 8 -1.59 11.66 -8.13
N LYS A 9 -0.63 12.14 -8.92
CA LYS A 9 0.60 12.81 -8.46
C LYS A 9 0.36 13.90 -7.40
N ASN A 10 -0.59 14.81 -7.66
CA ASN A 10 -0.81 16.01 -6.85
C ASN A 10 -2.16 16.01 -6.13
N LYS A 11 -2.80 14.84 -5.96
CA LYS A 11 -4.11 14.75 -5.32
C LYS A 11 -4.22 13.47 -4.52
N VAL A 12 -4.31 13.62 -3.21
CA VAL A 12 -4.57 12.50 -2.29
C VAL A 12 -6.08 12.26 -2.19
N HIS A 13 -6.48 11.00 -2.33
CA HIS A 13 -7.87 10.62 -2.10
C HIS A 13 -8.19 10.54 -0.59
N PRO A 14 -9.34 11.08 -0.12
CA PRO A 14 -9.67 11.09 1.32
C PRO A 14 -9.69 9.70 1.97
N ILE A 15 -10.17 8.68 1.24
CA ILE A 15 -10.19 7.30 1.75
C ILE A 15 -8.78 6.72 1.88
N LEU A 16 -7.85 7.12 1.00
CA LEU A 16 -6.44 6.72 1.12
C LEU A 16 -5.86 7.31 2.41
N ALA A 17 -6.04 8.61 2.63
CA ALA A 17 -5.61 9.25 3.88
C ALA A 17 -6.20 8.54 5.12
N LYS A 18 -7.49 8.17 5.06
CA LYS A 18 -8.19 7.47 6.15
C LYS A 18 -7.56 6.11 6.48
N ILE A 19 -7.12 5.32 5.50
CA ILE A 19 -6.49 4.02 5.78
C ILE A 19 -5.04 4.18 6.23
N LEU A 20 -4.32 5.19 5.74
CA LEU A 20 -2.92 5.42 6.10
C LEU A 20 -2.75 5.88 7.56
N CYS A 21 -3.78 6.49 8.13
CA CYS A 21 -3.75 7.10 9.45
C CYS A 21 -4.64 6.33 10.44
N ILE A 22 -4.03 5.36 11.13
CA ILE A 22 -4.68 4.57 12.20
C ILE A 22 -4.55 5.34 13.53
N GLY A 23 -5.04 6.58 13.56
CA GLY A 23 -4.82 7.54 14.64
C GLY A 23 -4.12 8.80 14.14
N ASN A 24 -3.04 9.22 14.81
CA ASN A 24 -2.27 10.40 14.44
C ASN A 24 -1.30 10.10 13.30
N CYS A 25 -1.24 10.98 12.30
CA CYS A 25 -0.27 10.97 11.21
C CYS A 25 -0.03 12.42 10.75
N THR A 26 1.10 12.67 10.10
CA THR A 26 1.36 13.97 9.48
C THR A 26 0.83 13.99 8.05
N ILE A 27 0.52 15.20 7.56
CA ILE A 27 0.16 15.39 6.15
C ILE A 27 1.34 15.03 5.22
N ASP A 28 2.57 15.29 5.66
CA ASP A 28 3.79 14.97 4.90
C ASP A 28 3.89 13.48 4.62
N TYR A 29 3.62 12.63 5.61
CA TYR A 29 3.61 11.18 5.42
C TYR A 29 2.55 10.74 4.40
N ILE A 30 1.35 11.33 4.44
CA ILE A 30 0.29 11.00 3.48
C ILE A 30 0.71 11.39 2.06
N LEU A 31 1.29 12.58 1.89
CA LEU A 31 1.78 13.08 0.62
C LEU A 31 2.93 12.22 0.10
N GLU A 32 3.86 11.82 0.97
CA GLU A 32 4.98 10.96 0.66
C GLU A 32 4.51 9.60 0.14
N ILE A 33 3.57 8.94 0.84
CA ILE A 33 3.02 7.66 0.39
C ILE A 33 2.28 7.81 -0.94
N ASN A 34 1.49 8.87 -1.13
CA ASN A 34 0.81 9.11 -2.40
C ASN A 34 1.82 9.29 -3.55
N HIS A 35 2.89 10.04 -3.31
CA HIS A 35 3.98 10.20 -4.26
C HIS A 35 4.68 8.87 -4.56
N GLN A 36 4.97 8.05 -3.54
CA GLN A 36 5.58 6.73 -3.72
C GLN A 36 4.68 5.83 -4.60
N LEU A 37 3.39 5.71 -4.27
CA LEU A 37 2.44 4.92 -5.08
C LEU A 37 2.41 5.38 -6.53
N TRP A 38 2.30 6.70 -6.76
CA TRP A 38 2.32 7.27 -8.10
C TRP A 38 3.64 6.99 -8.83
N SER A 39 4.78 7.16 -8.17
CA SER A 39 6.11 6.94 -8.75
C SER A 39 6.39 5.47 -9.09
N LEU A 40 5.78 4.54 -8.35
CA LEU A 40 5.81 3.10 -8.64
C LEU A 40 4.83 2.69 -9.76
N GLY A 41 4.12 3.66 -10.35
CA GLY A 41 3.17 3.42 -11.43
C GLY A 41 1.85 2.82 -10.96
N VAL A 42 1.50 2.89 -9.67
CA VAL A 42 0.19 2.43 -9.20
C VAL A 42 -0.89 3.34 -9.77
N GLU A 43 -1.82 2.78 -10.54
CA GLU A 43 -2.97 3.46 -11.09
C GLU A 43 -4.15 3.42 -10.11
N PHE A 44 -4.42 2.23 -9.55
CA PHE A 44 -5.51 2.03 -8.61
C PHE A 44 -5.07 1.30 -7.35
N VAL A 45 -5.55 1.76 -6.20
CA VAL A 45 -5.63 0.97 -4.97
C VAL A 45 -7.03 0.40 -4.85
N VAL A 46 -7.13 -0.91 -4.62
CA VAL A 46 -8.39 -1.65 -4.56
C VAL A 46 -8.70 -2.00 -3.10
N LEU A 47 -9.79 -1.46 -2.58
CA LEU A 47 -10.23 -1.62 -1.19
C LEU A 47 -11.15 -2.82 -1.08
N GLU A 48 -10.56 -3.95 -0.75
CA GLU A 48 -11.25 -5.21 -0.49
C GLU A 48 -10.44 -6.08 0.46
N GLY A 49 -11.03 -7.21 0.86
CA GLY A 49 -10.46 -8.13 1.84
C GLY A 49 -11.37 -8.30 3.05
N ASN A 50 -10.87 -9.07 4.02
CA ASN A 50 -11.64 -9.49 5.19
C ASN A 50 -11.38 -8.61 6.42
N LEU A 51 -10.32 -7.80 6.40
CA LEU A 51 -9.98 -6.91 7.50
C LEU A 51 -10.61 -5.53 7.27
N ILE A 52 -11.25 -4.98 8.30
CA ILE A 52 -11.81 -3.62 8.28
C ILE A 52 -10.89 -2.70 9.09
N LEU A 53 -10.44 -1.62 8.46
CA LEU A 53 -9.66 -0.55 9.06
C LEU A 53 -10.36 0.78 8.79
N ASN A 54 -10.75 1.52 9.82
CA ASN A 54 -11.47 2.79 9.68
C ASN A 54 -12.69 2.72 8.73
N ASN A 55 -13.49 1.64 8.85
CA ASN A 55 -14.63 1.30 7.98
C ASN A 55 -14.28 1.06 6.50
N VAL A 56 -13.01 0.79 6.20
CA VAL A 56 -12.52 0.45 4.86
C VAL A 56 -12.02 -0.99 4.86
N LYS A 57 -12.38 -1.78 3.84
CA LYS A 57 -11.88 -3.14 3.68
C LYS A 57 -10.48 -3.12 3.08
N ILE A 58 -9.56 -3.86 3.70
CA ILE A 58 -8.17 -4.03 3.26
C ILE A 58 -7.80 -5.52 3.33
N LEU A 59 -6.72 -5.90 2.63
CA LEU A 59 -6.25 -7.29 2.64
C LEU A 59 -5.73 -7.71 4.02
N GLY A 60 -5.04 -6.80 4.68
CA GLY A 60 -4.46 -7.07 5.99
C GLY A 60 -3.63 -5.91 6.52
N LYS A 61 -3.11 -6.08 7.74
CA LYS A 61 -2.10 -5.20 8.33
C LYS A 61 -1.07 -6.05 9.05
N GLY A 62 0.19 -5.67 8.95
CA GLY A 62 1.29 -6.21 9.74
C GLY A 62 1.74 -5.21 10.80
N GLN A 63 2.85 -5.54 11.45
CA GLN A 63 3.48 -4.64 12.41
C GLN A 63 3.90 -3.32 11.75
N ASN A 64 4.51 -3.40 10.57
CA ASN A 64 5.13 -2.25 9.91
C ASN A 64 4.33 -1.71 8.71
N SER A 65 3.26 -2.39 8.28
CA SER A 65 2.58 -2.07 7.03
C SER A 65 1.07 -2.30 7.04
N ILE A 66 0.37 -1.56 6.19
CA ILE A 66 -0.98 -1.88 5.70
C ILE A 66 -0.83 -2.61 4.36
N VAL A 67 -1.74 -3.54 4.08
CA VAL A 67 -1.71 -4.37 2.87
C VAL A 67 -3.01 -4.16 2.10
N VAL A 68 -2.88 -3.75 0.84
CA VAL A 68 -4.00 -3.52 -0.08
C VAL A 68 -3.72 -4.17 -1.43
N LYS A 69 -4.76 -4.36 -2.25
CA LYS A 69 -4.55 -4.69 -3.65
C LYS A 69 -4.25 -3.43 -4.44
N CYS A 70 -3.47 -3.55 -5.51
CA CYS A 70 -3.17 -2.45 -6.40
C CYS A 70 -3.07 -2.93 -7.86
N LYS A 71 -3.32 -2.01 -8.79
CA LYS A 71 -3.08 -2.18 -10.23
C LYS A 71 -2.04 -1.16 -10.68
N LEU A 72 -1.11 -1.61 -11.51
CA LEU A 72 -0.12 -0.75 -12.13
C LEU A 72 -0.63 -0.23 -13.47
N ILE A 73 -0.16 0.94 -13.87
CA ILE A 73 -0.37 1.47 -15.20
C ILE A 73 0.17 0.48 -16.23
N ASN A 74 -0.59 0.23 -17.29
CA ASN A 74 -0.26 -0.71 -18.36
C ASN A 74 -0.08 -2.18 -17.90
N SER A 75 -0.72 -2.59 -16.80
CA SER A 75 -0.73 -3.99 -16.34
C SER A 75 -2.15 -4.46 -16.07
N ASP A 76 -2.50 -5.62 -16.61
CA ASP A 76 -3.79 -6.25 -16.29
C ASP A 76 -3.77 -6.97 -14.94
N ASP A 77 -2.59 -7.37 -14.49
CA ASP A 77 -2.37 -8.05 -13.22
C ASP A 77 -2.75 -7.22 -11.98
N VAL A 78 -3.11 -7.94 -10.93
CA VAL A 78 -3.41 -7.37 -9.62
C VAL A 78 -2.30 -7.74 -8.66
N TYR A 79 -1.72 -6.73 -8.03
CA TYR A 79 -0.59 -6.87 -7.10
C TYR A 79 -1.04 -6.63 -5.67
N VAL A 80 -0.18 -7.06 -4.74
CA VAL A 80 -0.28 -6.70 -3.33
C VAL A 80 0.66 -5.55 -3.04
N CYS A 81 0.11 -4.40 -2.63
CA CYS A 81 0.88 -3.26 -2.19
C CYS A 81 0.99 -3.27 -0.66
N LYS A 82 2.23 -3.38 -0.16
CA LYS A 82 2.56 -3.16 1.25
C LYS A 82 2.97 -1.70 1.43
N ILE A 83 2.20 -0.98 2.23
CA ILE A 83 2.41 0.43 2.51
C ILE A 83 2.90 0.55 3.95
N LYS A 84 4.06 1.17 4.16
CA LYS A 84 4.61 1.39 5.51
C LYS A 84 3.61 2.19 6.33
N ARG A 85 3.36 1.78 7.57
CA ARG A 85 2.53 2.55 8.51
C ARG A 85 3.30 3.76 9.03
N TYR A 86 2.57 4.81 9.41
CA TYR A 86 3.13 6.00 10.05
C TYR A 86 3.83 5.68 11.37
N ASP A 87 3.22 4.83 12.18
CA ASP A 87 3.71 4.43 13.51
C ASP A 87 4.71 3.27 13.48
N SER A 88 5.19 2.89 12.29
CA SER A 88 6.22 1.86 12.15
C SER A 88 7.57 2.38 12.66
N PRO A 89 8.30 1.61 13.49
CA PRO A 89 9.66 1.98 13.91
C PRO A 89 10.68 1.83 12.77
N ARG A 90 10.27 1.30 11.61
CA ARG A 90 11.14 1.17 10.43
C ARG A 90 11.13 2.45 9.60
N SER A 91 12.29 2.79 9.04
CA SER A 91 12.44 3.86 8.05
C SER A 91 11.64 3.56 6.78
N ASP A 92 11.74 2.32 6.29
CA ASP A 92 11.21 1.85 5.02
C ASP A 92 10.87 0.34 5.06
N LEU A 93 10.38 -0.20 3.93
CA LEU A 93 10.13 -1.62 3.72
C LEU A 93 11.12 -2.26 2.72
N LEU A 94 12.20 -1.56 2.34
CA LEU A 94 13.13 -1.99 1.30
C LEU A 94 13.89 -3.26 1.71
N ARG A 95 14.31 -3.36 2.98
CA ARG A 95 14.97 -4.58 3.47
C ARG A 95 14.09 -5.82 3.31
N GLU A 96 12.79 -5.69 3.55
CA GLU A 96 11.84 -6.79 3.35
C GLU A 96 11.72 -7.14 1.86
N ALA A 97 11.60 -6.13 0.99
CA ALA A 97 11.56 -6.33 -0.45
C ALA A 97 12.84 -6.99 -1.00
N SER A 98 14.02 -6.61 -0.52
CA SER A 98 15.30 -7.23 -0.92
C SER A 98 15.38 -8.70 -0.55
N ILE A 99 14.93 -9.06 0.66
CA ILE A 99 14.90 -10.46 1.11
C ILE A 99 13.89 -11.25 0.27
N LEU A 100 12.69 -10.71 0.04
CA LEU A 100 11.67 -11.36 -0.78
C LEU A 100 12.15 -11.58 -2.22
N ARG A 101 12.84 -10.60 -2.81
CA ARG A 101 13.45 -10.74 -4.13
C ARG A 101 14.48 -11.87 -4.15
N PHE A 102 15.41 -11.88 -3.19
CA PHE A 102 16.45 -12.91 -3.11
C PHE A 102 15.86 -14.32 -2.98
N ILE A 103 14.87 -14.53 -2.11
CA ILE A 103 14.26 -15.86 -1.95
C ILE A 103 13.40 -16.27 -3.15
N ASN A 104 12.84 -15.30 -3.88
CA ASN A 104 12.05 -15.55 -5.08
C ASN A 104 12.94 -16.01 -6.25
N ASP A 105 14.22 -15.63 -6.29
CA ASP A 105 15.19 -16.18 -7.23
C ASP A 105 15.39 -17.70 -7.04
N PHE A 106 15.07 -18.23 -5.86
CA PHE A 106 15.05 -19.67 -5.55
C PHE A 106 13.63 -20.28 -5.58
N GLY A 107 12.60 -19.50 -5.95
CA GLY A 107 11.22 -19.97 -6.01
C GLY A 107 10.57 -20.30 -4.66
N ILE A 108 11.11 -19.75 -3.55
CA ILE A 108 10.66 -20.08 -2.18
C ILE A 108 9.55 -19.14 -1.71
N GLY A 109 9.62 -17.86 -2.08
CA GLY A 109 8.70 -16.85 -1.59
C GLY A 109 7.41 -16.70 -2.40
N PRO A 110 6.48 -15.86 -1.93
CA PRO A 110 5.26 -15.51 -2.66
C PRO A 110 5.57 -14.81 -3.99
N LYS A 111 4.80 -15.13 -5.03
CA LYS A 111 4.87 -14.52 -6.37
C LYS A 111 3.79 -13.47 -6.55
#